data_AF-A0A3C0WYU9-F1
#
_entry.id   AF-A0A3C0WYU9-F1
#
_cell.length_a   1.000
_cell.length_b   1.000
_cell.length_c   1.000
_cell.angle_alpha   90.00
_cell.angle_beta   90.00
_cell.angle_gamma   90.00
#
_symmetry.space_group_name_H-M   'P 1'
#
loop_
_entity.id
_entity.type
_entity.pdbx_description
1 polymer ?
#
loop_
_entity_poly.entity_id
_entity_poly.type
_entity_poly.pdbx_seq_one_letter_code
_entity_poly.pdbx_strand_id
1 'polypeptide(L)'
;MKSRSERKKIVKELLNITDREFTDEELIHQLTETSITSKSNKSEKLTFGQRASDAVAKFAGSWAFIFSFIAVMVIWMAVNVCLAARAFDAYPFILLNLVLSCIAAVQAPLIMMSQNRQEAKDRERAENDYKVNLKNELIIDDLHEKLDLIIENQKKLEKRLNDAEKK
;
A
#
# COMPACT_ATOMS: atom_id res chain seq x y z
N MET A 1 0.68 -2.18 -27.65
CA MET A 1 1.97 -2.29 -26.95
C MET A 1 2.64 -0.92 -27.07
N LYS A 2 2.89 -0.20 -25.97
CA LYS A 2 3.43 1.18 -26.02
C LYS A 2 4.89 1.17 -26.52
N SER A 3 5.30 2.21 -27.25
CA SER A 3 6.66 2.33 -27.78
C SER A 3 7.69 2.55 -26.66
N ARG A 4 8.93 2.06 -26.81
CA ARG A 4 10.04 2.24 -25.84
C ARG A 4 10.23 3.71 -25.44
N SER A 5 10.06 4.62 -26.39
CA SER A 5 10.14 6.08 -26.15
C SER A 5 8.99 6.60 -25.27
N GLU A 6 7.79 6.05 -25.41
CA GLU A 6 6.64 6.40 -24.57
C GLU A 6 6.80 5.90 -23.14
N ARG A 7 7.31 4.67 -22.95
CA ARG A 7 7.60 4.13 -21.62
C ARG A 7 8.67 4.96 -20.89
N LYS A 8 9.74 5.36 -21.59
CA LYS A 8 10.78 6.26 -21.06
C LYS A 8 10.22 7.64 -20.68
N LYS A 9 9.36 8.25 -21.50
CA LYS A 9 8.70 9.53 -21.19
C LYS A 9 7.84 9.44 -19.92
N ILE A 10 7.03 8.40 -19.80
CA ILE A 10 6.15 8.17 -18.64
C ILE A 10 6.98 8.05 -17.35
N VAL A 11 8.11 7.33 -17.37
CA VAL A 11 9.00 7.22 -16.19
C VAL A 11 9.60 8.57 -15.81
N LYS A 12 10.06 9.36 -16.81
CA LYS A 12 10.67 10.67 -16.59
C LYS A 12 9.68 11.66 -15.95
N GLU A 13 8.42 11.61 -16.39
CA GLU A 13 7.31 12.41 -15.85
C GLU A 13 6.88 11.93 -14.45
N LEU A 14 6.83 10.62 -14.20
CA LEU A 14 6.41 10.03 -12.91
C LEU A 14 7.43 10.13 -11.77
N LEU A 15 8.71 10.30 -12.09
CA LEU A 15 9.78 10.43 -11.09
C LEU A 15 10.02 11.88 -10.64
N ASN A 16 9.34 12.88 -11.24
CA ASN A 16 9.54 14.30 -10.95
C ASN A 16 11.05 14.67 -10.89
N ILE A 17 11.82 14.11 -11.82
CA ILE A 17 13.24 14.45 -11.98
C ILE A 17 13.23 15.72 -12.85
N THR A 18 13.11 16.86 -12.17
CA THR A 18 13.11 18.21 -12.74
C THR A 18 14.39 18.47 -13.54
N ASP A 19 14.19 18.93 -14.79
CA ASP A 19 15.03 19.84 -15.59
C ASP A 19 16.51 19.53 -15.89
N ARG A 20 16.93 18.26 -16.00
CA ARG A 20 18.19 17.97 -16.73
C ARG A 20 18.00 16.96 -17.84
N GLU A 21 18.47 17.34 -19.03
CA GLU A 21 18.59 16.50 -20.21
C GLU A 21 19.74 15.52 -19.96
N PHE A 22 19.50 14.50 -19.12
CA PHE A 22 20.47 13.45 -18.85
C PHE A 22 20.61 12.54 -20.06
N THR A 23 21.85 12.23 -20.41
CA THR A 23 22.23 11.16 -21.34
C THR A 23 21.76 9.80 -20.79
N ASP A 24 21.45 8.82 -21.66
CA ASP A 24 20.90 7.51 -21.26
C ASP A 24 21.72 6.81 -20.15
N GLU A 25 23.05 7.02 -20.12
CA GLU A 25 23.95 6.50 -19.08
C GLU A 25 23.80 7.17 -17.70
N GLU A 26 23.58 8.49 -17.65
CA GLU A 26 23.46 9.22 -16.38
C GLU A 26 22.12 8.93 -15.68
N LEU A 27 21.04 8.70 -16.44
CA LEU A 27 19.75 8.27 -15.89
C LEU A 27 19.87 6.92 -15.19
N ILE A 28 20.59 5.97 -15.78
CA ILE A 28 20.80 4.63 -15.20
C ILE A 28 21.64 4.71 -13.93
N HIS A 29 22.68 5.57 -13.91
CA HIS A 29 23.50 5.78 -12.72
C HIS A 29 22.69 6.37 -11.56
N GLN A 30 21.90 7.41 -11.80
CA GLN A 30 21.01 7.97 -10.77
C GLN A 30 19.93 7.00 -10.32
N LEU A 31 19.39 6.17 -11.22
CA LEU A 31 18.44 5.13 -10.86
C LEU A 31 19.05 4.05 -9.98
N THR A 32 20.36 3.82 -10.09
CA THR A 32 21.12 2.84 -9.30
C THR A 32 21.56 3.43 -7.96
N GLU A 33 21.99 4.70 -7.94
CA GLU A 33 22.39 5.44 -6.75
C GLU A 33 21.20 5.90 -5.88
N THR A 34 20.05 6.17 -6.49
CA THR A 34 18.83 6.51 -5.74
C THR A 34 18.30 5.26 -5.08
N SER A 35 18.85 4.95 -3.90
CA SER A 35 18.26 4.01 -2.95
C SER A 35 16.82 4.46 -2.67
N ILE A 36 15.85 3.70 -3.19
CA ILE A 36 14.39 3.96 -3.10
C ILE A 36 13.91 4.00 -1.64
N THR A 37 14.75 3.57 -0.69
CA THR A 37 14.50 3.53 0.75
C THR A 37 14.29 4.89 1.42
N SER A 38 14.67 6.03 0.82
CA SER A 38 14.67 7.31 1.56
C SER A 38 13.35 8.08 1.60
N LYS A 39 12.36 7.79 0.73
CA LYS A 39 11.07 8.51 0.74
C LYS A 39 9.92 7.79 1.45
N SER A 40 10.07 6.53 1.85
CA SER A 40 9.01 5.79 2.55
C SER A 40 8.81 6.21 4.01
N ASN A 41 9.70 7.03 4.57
CA ASN A 41 9.67 7.47 5.97
C ASN A 41 9.43 8.98 6.12
N LYS A 42 8.70 9.62 5.19
CA LYS A 42 8.06 10.87 5.57
C LYS A 42 6.90 10.51 6.48
N SER A 43 7.20 10.36 7.78
CA SER A 43 6.19 10.13 8.81
C SER A 43 5.22 11.30 8.76
N GLU A 44 4.11 11.15 8.04
CA GLU A 44 2.95 11.99 8.24
C GLU A 44 2.67 11.92 9.74
N LYS A 45 2.84 13.06 10.42
CA LYS A 45 2.52 13.15 11.83
C LYS A 45 1.02 12.92 11.95
N LEU A 46 0.65 11.67 12.22
CA LEU A 46 -0.73 11.27 12.43
C LEU A 46 -1.34 12.21 13.45
N THR A 47 -2.38 12.93 13.06
CA THR A 47 -3.10 13.81 13.97
C THR A 47 -3.65 12.99 15.14
N PHE A 48 -3.87 13.63 16.30
CA PHE A 48 -4.34 12.94 17.50
C PHE A 48 -5.64 12.16 17.25
N GLY A 49 -6.57 12.73 16.48
CA GLY A 49 -7.81 12.08 16.06
C GLY A 49 -7.57 10.84 15.20
N GLN A 50 -6.65 10.91 14.23
CA GLN A 50 -6.29 9.76 13.39
C GLN A 50 -5.71 8.60 14.22
N ARG A 51 -4.84 8.88 15.21
CA ARG A 51 -4.28 7.85 16.10
C ARG A 51 -5.36 7.22 16.98
N ALA A 52 -6.28 8.02 17.50
CA ALA A 52 -7.38 7.54 18.32
C ALA A 52 -8.33 6.64 17.50
N SER A 53 -8.71 7.05 16.29
CA SER A 53 -9.56 6.23 15.41
C SER A 53 -8.90 4.91 15.02
N ASP A 54 -7.59 4.89 14.74
CA ASP A 54 -6.85 3.64 14.46
C ASP A 54 -6.84 2.69 15.67
N ALA A 55 -6.61 3.23 16.86
CA ALA A 55 -6.61 2.44 18.08
C ALA A 55 -8.00 1.87 18.40
N VAL A 56 -9.05 2.68 18.25
CA VAL A 56 -10.44 2.27 18.45
C VAL A 56 -10.86 1.23 17.41
N ALA A 57 -10.53 1.41 16.13
CA ALA A 57 -10.84 0.44 15.09
C ALA A 57 -10.16 -0.91 15.32
N LYS A 58 -8.87 -0.90 15.72
CA LYS A 58 -8.14 -2.14 16.06
C LYS A 58 -8.70 -2.84 17.29
N PHE A 59 -9.09 -2.09 18.32
CA PHE A 59 -9.67 -2.65 19.53
C PHE A 59 -11.08 -3.20 19.29
N ALA A 60 -11.94 -2.43 18.61
CA ALA A 60 -13.31 -2.83 18.29
C ALA A 60 -13.38 -3.98 17.28
N GLY A 61 -12.36 -4.15 16.43
CA GLY A 61 -12.25 -5.27 15.49
C GLY A 61 -11.71 -6.58 16.07
N SER A 62 -11.41 -6.65 17.37
CA SER A 62 -10.88 -7.86 18.01
C SER A 62 -11.98 -8.85 18.39
N TRP A 63 -11.74 -10.14 18.15
CA TRP A 63 -12.63 -11.23 18.58
C TRP A 63 -12.89 -11.22 20.09
N ALA A 64 -11.89 -10.89 20.90
CA ALA A 64 -12.03 -10.82 22.35
C ALA A 64 -12.99 -9.69 22.79
N PHE A 65 -12.99 -8.56 22.07
CA PHE A 65 -13.90 -7.45 22.34
C PHE A 65 -15.35 -7.84 22.06
N ILE A 66 -15.60 -8.52 20.94
CA ILE A 66 -16.95 -8.98 20.56
C ILE A 66 -17.54 -9.89 21.65
N PHE A 67 -16.79 -10.91 22.10
CA PHE A 67 -17.27 -11.80 23.16
C PHE A 67 -17.48 -11.08 24.49
N SER A 68 -16.56 -10.19 24.89
CA SER A 68 -16.73 -9.39 26.11
C SER A 68 -17.96 -8.48 26.04
N PHE A 69 -18.22 -7.89 24.88
CA PHE A 69 -19.37 -7.00 24.67
C PHE A 69 -20.70 -7.75 24.77
N ILE A 70 -20.79 -8.93 24.14
CA ILE A 70 -21.95 -9.82 24.25
C ILE A 70 -22.15 -10.26 25.71
N ALA A 71 -21.08 -10.61 26.42
CA ALA A 71 -21.18 -11.00 27.83
C ALA A 71 -21.75 -9.87 28.70
N VAL A 72 -21.27 -8.64 28.54
CA VAL A 72 -21.80 -7.46 29.25
C VAL A 72 -23.29 -7.24 28.94
N MET A 73 -23.69 -7.39 27.68
CA MET A 73 -25.10 -7.29 27.30
C MET A 73 -25.97 -8.33 28.00
N VAL A 74 -25.54 -9.60 28.00
CA VAL A 74 -26.27 -10.70 28.66
C VAL A 74 -26.37 -10.45 30.16
N ILE A 75 -25.27 -10.00 30.80
CA ILE A 75 -25.26 -9.65 32.22
C ILE A 75 -26.24 -8.50 32.51
N TRP A 76 -26.25 -7.45 31.68
CA TRP A 76 -27.17 -6.32 31.83
C TRP A 76 -28.64 -6.76 31.75
N MET A 77 -28.97 -7.60 30.76
CA MET A 77 -30.31 -8.15 30.61
C MET A 77 -30.68 -9.03 31.81
N ALA A 78 -29.78 -9.90 32.27
CA ALA A 78 -30.02 -10.78 33.42
C ALA A 78 -30.26 -10.00 34.72
N VAL A 79 -29.46 -8.95 34.98
CA VAL A 79 -29.63 -8.08 36.16
C VAL A 79 -30.98 -7.37 36.12
N ASN A 80 -31.38 -6.80 34.98
CA ASN A 80 -32.64 -6.08 34.87
C ASN A 80 -33.87 -7.01 34.94
N VAL A 81 -33.78 -8.22 34.39
CA VAL A 81 -34.84 -9.24 34.53
C VAL A 81 -34.98 -9.68 35.99
N CYS A 82 -33.87 -9.92 36.69
CA CYS A 82 -33.87 -10.35 38.10
C CYS A 82 -34.43 -9.27 39.04
N LEU A 83 -34.19 -7.99 38.75
CA LEU A 83 -34.70 -6.87 39.53
C LEU A 83 -36.20 -6.62 39.36
N ALA A 84 -36.83 -7.15 38.31
CA ALA A 84 -38.27 -7.13 38.01
C ALA A 84 -38.99 -5.81 38.38
N ALA A 85 -39.50 -5.68 39.62
CA ALA A 85 -40.23 -4.52 40.11
C ALA A 85 -39.37 -3.26 40.38
N ARG A 86 -38.04 -3.39 40.44
CA ARG A 86 -37.06 -2.28 40.55
C ARG A 86 -36.17 -2.18 39.31
N ALA A 87 -36.53 -2.84 38.21
CA ALA A 87 -35.73 -2.84 37.00
C ALA A 87 -35.54 -1.42 36.47
N PHE A 88 -34.29 -1.05 36.21
CA PHE A 88 -33.94 0.26 35.65
C PHE A 88 -34.22 0.31 34.15
N ASP A 89 -34.15 -0.85 33.47
CA ASP A 89 -34.43 -1.05 32.05
C ASP A 89 -35.28 -2.33 31.88
N ALA A 90 -36.58 -2.23 32.17
CA ALA A 90 -37.51 -3.35 32.04
C ALA A 90 -37.70 -3.77 30.57
N TYR A 91 -38.04 -5.04 30.34
CA TYR A 91 -38.36 -5.54 29.00
C TYR A 91 -39.42 -4.63 28.36
N PRO A 92 -39.18 -4.03 27.17
CA PRO A 92 -38.29 -4.48 26.09
C PRO A 92 -36.86 -3.87 26.03
N PHE A 93 -36.28 -3.38 27.13
CA PHE A 93 -34.92 -2.82 27.23
C PHE A 93 -34.68 -1.57 26.36
N ILE A 94 -35.44 -0.50 26.61
CA ILE A 94 -35.39 0.73 25.80
C ILE A 94 -34.05 1.46 25.92
N LEU A 95 -33.42 1.44 27.10
CA LEU A 95 -32.15 2.14 27.33
C LEU A 95 -31.00 1.42 26.64
N LEU A 96 -30.95 0.09 26.78
CA LEU A 96 -29.98 -0.75 26.06
C LEU A 96 -30.09 -0.53 24.55
N ASN A 97 -31.31 -0.51 24.00
CA ASN A 97 -31.54 -0.28 22.58
C ASN A 97 -31.06 1.11 22.12
N LEU A 98 -31.36 2.15 22.91
CA LEU A 98 -30.93 3.51 22.63
C LEU A 98 -29.39 3.62 22.59
N VAL A 99 -28.72 3.05 23.58
CA VAL A 99 -27.25 3.06 23.66
C VAL A 99 -26.63 2.32 22.49
N LEU A 100 -27.13 1.12 22.16
CA LEU A 100 -26.64 0.36 21.00
C LEU A 100 -26.81 1.11 19.69
N SER A 101 -27.97 1.75 19.49
CA SER A 101 -28.24 2.54 18.30
C SER A 101 -27.27 3.72 18.16
N CYS A 102 -26.96 4.40 19.27
CA CYS A 102 -25.99 5.49 19.28
C CYS A 102 -24.57 4.99 18.96
N ILE A 103 -24.15 3.87 19.56
CA ILE A 103 -22.84 3.25 19.28
C ILE A 103 -22.74 2.88 17.80
N ALA A 104 -23.74 2.21 17.24
CA ALA A 104 -23.75 1.80 15.83
C ALA A 104 -23.69 3.00 14.88
N ALA A 105 -24.42 4.08 15.18
CA ALA A 105 -24.42 5.31 14.38
C ALA A 105 -23.03 5.97 14.31
N VAL A 106 -22.26 5.93 15.41
CA VAL A 106 -20.89 6.48 15.46
C VAL A 106 -19.87 5.50 14.84
N GLN A 107 -20.12 4.19 14.91
CA GLN A 107 -19.23 3.18 14.36
C GLN A 107 -19.08 3.27 12.84
N ALA A 108 -20.18 3.45 12.09
CA ALA A 108 -20.12 3.44 10.63
C ALA A 108 -19.19 4.53 10.03
N PRO A 109 -19.26 5.81 10.44
CA PRO A 109 -18.31 6.84 9.99
C PRO A 109 -16.88 6.58 10.46
N LEU A 110 -16.67 6.05 11.68
CA LEU A 110 -15.33 5.74 12.18
C LEU A 110 -14.67 4.63 11.36
N ILE A 111 -15.43 3.58 11.04
CA ILE A 111 -14.99 2.49 10.15
C ILE A 111 -14.67 3.06 8.77
N MET A 112 -15.56 3.89 8.19
CA MET A 112 -15.35 4.51 6.88
C MET A 112 -14.11 5.42 6.87
N MET A 113 -13.87 6.21 7.91
CA MET A 113 -12.65 7.02 8.03
C MET A 113 -11.39 6.15 8.12
N SER A 114 -11.46 5.03 8.85
CA SER A 114 -10.35 4.07 8.93
C SER A 114 -10.10 3.39 7.58
N GLN A 115 -11.16 3.03 6.85
CA GLN A 115 -11.11 2.42 5.52
C GLN A 115 -10.52 3.40 4.50
N ASN A 116 -11.05 4.63 4.39
CA ASN A 116 -10.53 5.65 3.48
C ASN A 116 -9.02 5.89 3.68
N ARG A 117 -8.54 5.86 4.93
CA ARG A 117 -7.12 5.99 5.23
C ARG A 117 -6.32 4.77 4.78
N GLN A 118 -6.84 3.56 4.99
CA GLN A 118 -6.17 2.34 4.55
C GLN A 118 -6.11 2.28 3.03
N GLU A 119 -7.19 2.61 2.33
CA GLU A 119 -7.26 2.70 0.86
C GLU A 119 -6.27 3.72 0.30
N ALA A 120 -6.11 4.89 0.94
CA ALA A 120 -5.12 5.87 0.52
C ALA A 120 -3.68 5.32 0.59
N LYS A 121 -3.35 4.58 1.65
CA LYS A 121 -2.04 3.91 1.78
C LYS A 121 -1.87 2.78 0.77
N ASP A 122 -2.92 1.98 0.56
CA ASP A 122 -2.90 0.88 -0.39
C ASP A 122 -2.74 1.39 -1.83
N ARG A 123 -3.38 2.52 -2.15
CA ARG A 123 -3.20 3.22 -3.43
C ARG A 123 -1.78 3.74 -3.60
N GLU A 124 -1.20 4.39 -2.60
CA GLU A 124 0.20 4.86 -2.66
C GLU A 124 1.16 3.68 -2.86
N ARG A 125 0.95 2.57 -2.15
CA ARG A 125 1.73 1.34 -2.34
C ARG A 125 1.58 0.81 -3.77
N ALA A 126 0.36 0.75 -4.32
CA ALA A 126 0.14 0.30 -5.69
C ALA A 126 0.80 1.21 -6.73
N GLU A 127 0.78 2.54 -6.54
CA GLU A 127 1.48 3.49 -7.41
C GLU A 127 3.00 3.29 -7.36
N ASN A 128 3.57 3.01 -6.18
CA ASN A 128 5.00 2.71 -6.04
C ASN A 128 5.38 1.37 -6.68
N ASP A 129 4.58 0.32 -6.47
CA ASP A 129 4.78 -0.99 -7.08
C ASP A 129 4.73 -0.90 -8.62
N TYR A 130 3.81 -0.10 -9.16
CA TYR A 130 3.74 0.20 -10.59
C TYR A 130 5.02 0.86 -11.11
N LYS A 131 5.55 1.86 -10.40
CA LYS A 131 6.81 2.54 -10.78
C LYS A 131 8.00 1.58 -10.76
N VAL A 132 8.09 0.71 -9.76
CA VAL A 132 9.15 -0.31 -9.66
C VAL A 132 9.04 -1.31 -10.81
N ASN A 133 7.84 -1.78 -11.12
CA ASN A 133 7.63 -2.73 -12.22
C ASN A 133 8.04 -2.13 -13.57
N LEU A 134 7.64 -0.88 -13.84
CA LEU A 134 8.01 -0.15 -15.06
C LEU A 134 9.53 0.08 -15.15
N LYS A 135 10.20 0.37 -14.01
CA LYS A 135 11.65 0.47 -13.95
C LYS A 135 12.33 -0.86 -14.31
N ASN A 136 11.84 -1.97 -13.75
CA ASN A 136 12.38 -3.29 -14.03
C ASN A 136 12.21 -3.67 -15.51
N GLU A 137 11.05 -3.36 -16.11
CA GLU A 137 10.80 -3.56 -17.54
C GLU A 137 11.86 -2.84 -18.40
N LEU A 138 12.15 -1.57 -18.10
CA LEU A 138 13.17 -0.81 -18.83
C LEU A 138 14.59 -1.36 -18.66
N ILE A 139 14.95 -1.80 -17.46
CA ILE A 139 16.27 -2.40 -17.19
C ILE A 139 16.42 -3.72 -17.95
N ILE A 140 15.36 -4.55 -18.01
CA ILE A 140 15.38 -5.81 -18.76
C ILE A 140 15.51 -5.53 -20.26
N ASP A 141 14.75 -4.56 -20.79
CA ASP A 141 14.86 -4.13 -22.19
C ASP A 141 16.30 -3.66 -22.53
N ASP A 142 16.96 -2.91 -21.64
CA ASP A 142 18.36 -2.48 -21.79
C ASP A 142 19.35 -3.65 -21.72
N LEU A 143 19.15 -4.56 -20.77
CA LEU A 143 19.98 -5.77 -20.66
C LEU A 143 19.89 -6.65 -21.90
N HIS A 144 18.70 -6.77 -22.52
CA HIS A 144 18.55 -7.47 -23.79
C HIS A 144 19.35 -6.83 -24.91
N GLU A 145 19.30 -5.50 -25.05
CA GLU A 145 20.09 -4.78 -26.06
C GLU A 145 21.61 -5.00 -25.86
N LYS A 146 22.09 -4.92 -24.62
CA LYS A 146 23.50 -5.18 -24.32
C LYS A 146 23.90 -6.63 -24.58
N LEU A 147 23.02 -7.59 -24.29
CA LEU A 147 23.26 -9.01 -24.60
C LEU A 147 23.36 -9.24 -26.11
N ASP A 148 22.47 -8.64 -26.91
CA ASP A 148 22.51 -8.76 -28.37
C ASP A 148 23.84 -8.22 -28.94
N LEU A 149 24.33 -7.09 -28.42
CA LEU A 149 25.63 -6.54 -28.79
C LEU A 149 26.80 -7.47 -28.44
N ILE A 150 26.75 -8.11 -27.26
CA ILE A 150 27.76 -9.09 -26.84
C ILE A 150 27.73 -10.31 -27.77
N ILE A 151 26.55 -10.83 -28.10
CA ILE A 151 26.39 -11.97 -29.01
C ILE A 151 26.93 -11.63 -30.40
N GLU A 152 26.66 -10.43 -30.91
CA GLU A 152 27.17 -9.99 -32.21
C GLU A 152 28.71 -9.90 -32.20
N ASN A 153 29.30 -9.36 -31.14
CA ASN A 153 30.74 -9.30 -30.97
C ASN A 153 31.38 -10.69 -30.89
N GLN A 154 30.75 -11.63 -30.17
CA GLN A 154 31.21 -13.02 -30.12
C GLN A 154 31.21 -13.67 -31.51
N LYS A 155 30.13 -13.51 -32.29
CA LYS A 155 30.08 -14.01 -33.67
C LYS A 155 31.18 -13.43 -34.56
N LYS A 156 31.48 -12.13 -34.40
CA LYS A 156 32.58 -11.48 -35.14
C LYS A 156 33.94 -12.04 -34.74
N LEU A 157 34.16 -12.30 -33.44
CA LEU A 157 35.39 -12.90 -32.94
C LEU A 157 35.58 -14.34 -33.43
N GLU A 158 34.54 -15.17 -33.35
CA GLU A 158 34.55 -16.54 -33.88
C GLU A 158 34.89 -16.58 -35.37
N LYS A 159 34.29 -15.67 -36.16
CA LYS A 159 34.61 -15.56 -37.59
C LYS A 159 36.08 -15.23 -37.82
N ARG A 160 36.63 -14.26 -37.07
CA ARG A 160 38.05 -13.89 -37.16
C ARG A 160 38.99 -15.03 -36.74
N LEU A 161 38.60 -15.83 -35.75
CA LEU A 161 39.36 -16.99 -35.31
C LEU A 161 39.40 -18.07 -36.42
N ASN A 162 38.23 -18.41 -36.99
CA ASN A 162 38.12 -19.38 -38.09
C ASN A 162 38.90 -18.95 -39.34
N ASP A 163 38.94 -17.64 -39.64
CA ASP A 163 39.70 -17.11 -40.76
C ASP A 163 41.22 -17.14 -40.50
N ALA A 164 41.65 -17.04 -39.24
CA ALA A 164 43.05 -17.17 -38.83
C ALA A 164 43.54 -18.61 -38.84
N GLU A 165 42.70 -19.58 -38.45
CA GLU A 165 43.04 -21.02 -38.50
C GLU A 165 43.17 -21.58 -39.93
N LYS A 166 42.59 -20.89 -40.93
CA LYS A 166 42.65 -21.29 -42.35
C LYS A 166 43.88 -20.77 -43.10
N LYS A 167 44.74 -19.97 -42.47
CA LYS A 167 46.00 -19.46 -43.03
C LYS A 167 47.19 -20.23 -42.46
#